data_AF-A0A5E8A6P9-F1
#
_entry.id   AF-A0A5E8A6P9-F1
#
_cell.length_a   1.000
_cell.length_b   1.000
_cell.length_c   1.000
_cell.angle_alpha   90.00
_cell.angle_beta   90.00
_cell.angle_gamma   90.00
#
_symmetry.space_group_name_H-M   'P 1'
#
loop_
_entity.id
_entity.type
_entity.pdbx_description
1 polymer ?
#
loop_
_entity_poly.entity_id
_entity_poly.type
_entity_poly.pdbx_seq_one_letter_code
_entity_poly.pdbx_strand_id
1 'polypeptide(L)'
;MAERDLANRALELLNKHFEVPESVENTAANDEDKARSLLIEVLTPVIRRMLDQSFEQLLNILYRIDLPEPKLISLLEESAPEQVAANLTAAIVDRQLEKIKLRERYRQSPD
;
A
#
# COMPACT_ATOMS: atom_id res chain seq x y z
N MET A 1 21.20 -8.58 10.10
CA MET A 1 20.28 -7.51 9.64
C MET A 1 18.98 -7.76 10.39
N ALA A 2 18.56 -6.86 11.28
CA ALA A 2 17.39 -7.09 12.12
C ALA A 2 16.20 -7.51 11.24
N GLU A 3 15.52 -8.61 11.60
CA GLU A 3 14.24 -8.95 11.01
C GLU A 3 13.29 -7.79 11.29
N ARG A 4 13.09 -6.92 10.30
CA ARG A 4 12.05 -5.89 10.33
C ARG A 4 10.73 -6.59 10.09
N ASP A 5 9.73 -6.27 10.92
CA ASP A 5 8.39 -6.80 10.77
C ASP A 5 7.76 -6.41 9.41
N LEU A 6 6.69 -7.14 9.06
CA LEU A 6 6.04 -7.03 7.75
C LEU A 6 5.50 -5.63 7.47
N ALA A 7 4.93 -4.97 8.48
CA ALA A 7 4.39 -3.62 8.36
C ALA A 7 5.50 -2.62 8.01
N ASN A 8 6.62 -2.65 8.73
CA ASN A 8 7.76 -1.76 8.47
C ASN A 8 8.34 -1.93 7.06
N ARG A 9 8.41 -3.16 6.56
CA ARG A 9 8.87 -3.42 5.19
C ARG A 9 7.90 -2.91 4.12
N ALA A 10 6.60 -2.99 4.37
CA ALA A 10 5.60 -2.41 3.49
C ALA A 10 5.67 -0.88 3.51
N LEU A 11 5.79 -0.27 4.69
CA LEU A 11 6.00 1.16 4.86
C LEU A 11 7.22 1.65 4.10
N GLU A 12 8.36 0.95 4.14
CA GLU A 12 9.56 1.32 3.37
C GLU A 12 9.33 1.35 1.85
N LEU A 13 8.47 0.48 1.32
CA LEU A 13 8.10 0.50 -0.10
C LEU A 13 7.15 1.65 -0.41
N LEU A 14 6.22 1.92 0.50
CA LEU A 14 5.20 2.95 0.36
C LEU A 14 5.80 4.36 0.53
N ASN A 15 6.72 4.58 1.47
CA ASN A 15 7.42 5.85 1.72
C ASN A 15 8.20 6.36 0.51
N LYS A 16 8.53 5.50 -0.46
CA LYS A 16 9.16 5.92 -1.72
C LYS A 16 8.22 6.70 -2.63
N HIS A 17 6.93 6.63 -2.36
CA HIS A 17 5.87 7.08 -3.25
C HIS A 17 4.82 7.93 -2.54
N PHE A 18 4.57 7.67 -1.27
CA PHE A 18 3.61 8.38 -0.45
C PHE A 18 4.33 9.07 0.71
N GLU A 19 3.95 10.32 0.99
CA GLU A 19 4.36 11.01 2.22
C GLU A 19 3.59 10.41 3.41
N VAL A 20 4.07 9.28 3.92
CA VAL A 20 3.46 8.63 5.08
C VAL A 20 3.91 9.37 6.35
N PRO A 21 2.99 9.68 7.28
CA PRO A 21 3.36 10.31 8.55
C PRO A 21 4.37 9.46 9.34
N GLU A 22 5.43 10.08 9.84
CA GLU A 22 6.49 9.44 10.66
C GLU A 22 5.94 8.78 11.94
N SER A 23 4.74 9.18 12.39
CA SER A 23 4.07 8.66 13.60
C SER A 23 3.71 7.17 13.57
N VAL A 24 3.99 6.48 12.47
CA VAL A 24 3.65 5.07 12.23
C VAL A 24 4.87 4.15 12.47
N GLU A 25 6.05 4.74 12.63
CA GLU A 25 7.32 4.06 12.91
C GLU A 25 7.37 3.51 14.35
N ASN A 26 6.68 2.41 14.66
CA ASN A 26 7.07 1.43 15.70
C ASN A 26 6.05 0.32 15.97
N THR A 27 5.03 0.14 15.13
CA THR A 27 4.02 -0.88 15.41
C THR A 27 4.52 -2.24 14.94
N ALA A 28 5.11 -3.01 15.86
CA ALA A 28 5.61 -4.36 15.60
C ALA A 28 4.44 -5.31 15.24
N ALA A 29 4.05 -5.33 13.97
CA ALA A 29 3.03 -6.22 13.43
C ALA A 29 3.69 -7.26 12.50
N ASN A 30 4.07 -8.38 13.10
CA ASN A 30 4.48 -9.58 12.36
C ASN A 30 3.29 -10.36 11.79
N ASP A 31 2.09 -10.06 12.28
CA ASP A 31 0.83 -10.61 11.80
C ASP A 31 0.35 -9.79 10.59
N GLU A 32 0.04 -10.50 9.50
CA GLU A 32 -0.31 -9.88 8.23
C GLU A 32 -1.61 -9.08 8.29
N ASP A 33 -2.63 -9.61 8.95
CA ASP A 33 -3.92 -8.92 9.05
C ASP A 33 -3.77 -7.62 9.84
N LYS A 34 -3.01 -7.64 10.94
CA LYS A 34 -2.68 -6.42 11.71
C LYS A 34 -1.87 -5.43 10.89
N ALA A 35 -0.84 -5.90 10.18
CA ALA A 35 -0.02 -5.04 9.32
C ALA A 35 -0.88 -4.38 8.24
N ARG A 36 -1.73 -5.17 7.58
CA ARG A 36 -2.67 -4.71 6.55
C ARG A 36 -3.63 -3.66 7.09
N SER A 37 -4.32 -3.94 8.19
CA SER A 37 -5.27 -3.01 8.81
C SER A 37 -4.61 -1.69 9.19
N LEU A 38 -3.43 -1.74 9.82
CA LEU A 38 -2.66 -0.55 10.19
C LEU A 38 -2.28 0.29 8.97
N LEU A 39 -1.75 -0.33 7.92
CA LEU A 39 -1.36 0.36 6.69
C LEU A 39 -2.55 1.02 6.02
N ILE A 40 -3.71 0.36 5.98
CA ILE A 40 -4.94 0.93 5.43
C ILE A 40 -5.37 2.16 6.22
N GLU A 41 -5.40 2.07 7.56
CA GLU A 41 -5.78 3.18 8.44
C GLU A 41 -4.92 4.42 8.20
N VAL A 42 -3.60 4.21 8.11
CA VAL A 42 -2.61 5.28 7.92
C VAL A 42 -2.65 5.90 6.53
N LEU A 43 -2.77 5.07 5.49
CA LEU A 43 -2.65 5.55 4.11
C LEU A 43 -3.95 6.10 3.55
N THR A 44 -5.11 5.67 4.04
CA THR A 44 -6.42 6.15 3.55
C THR A 44 -6.52 7.68 3.51
N PRO A 45 -6.15 8.45 4.56
CA PRO A 45 -6.18 9.92 4.49
C PRO A 45 -5.20 10.50 3.46
N VAL A 46 -4.05 9.84 3.23
CA VAL A 46 -3.06 10.25 2.21
C VAL A 46 -3.65 10.06 0.82
N ILE A 47 -4.18 8.87 0.53
CA ILE A 47 -4.80 8.54 -0.76
C ILE A 47 -6.01 9.43 -1.03
N ARG A 48 -6.84 9.69 -0.01
CA ARG A 48 -7.97 10.62 -0.12
C ARG A 48 -7.52 12.01 -0.55
N ARG A 49 -6.50 12.56 0.12
CA ARG A 49 -5.95 13.87 -0.24
C ARG A 49 -5.44 13.88 -1.68
N MET A 50 -4.78 12.81 -2.11
CA MET A 50 -4.26 12.72 -3.48
C MET A 50 -5.36 12.59 -4.54
N LEU A 51 -6.45 11.86 -4.24
CA LEU A 51 -7.63 11.81 -5.11
C LEU A 51 -8.21 13.23 -5.30
N ASP A 52 -8.28 14.01 -4.23
CA ASP A 52 -8.90 15.34 -4.24
C ASP A 52 -7.97 16.43 -4.81
N GLN A 53 -6.66 16.33 -4.62
CA GLN A 53 -5.72 17.44 -4.84
C GLN A 53 -4.60 17.14 -5.85
N SER A 54 -4.32 15.87 -6.14
CA SER A 54 -3.15 15.48 -6.96
C SER A 54 -3.35 14.16 -7.71
N PHE A 55 -4.49 14.01 -8.38
CA PHE A 55 -4.88 12.76 -9.04
C PHE A 55 -3.85 12.25 -10.07
N GLU A 56 -3.26 13.13 -10.88
CA GLU A 56 -2.22 12.75 -11.85
C GLU A 56 -0.98 12.16 -11.16
N GLN A 57 -0.60 12.68 -9.99
CA GLN A 57 0.53 12.14 -9.22
C GLN A 57 0.18 10.76 -8.67
N LEU A 58 -1.06 10.59 -8.19
CA LEU A 58 -1.57 9.29 -7.75
C LEU A 58 -1.49 8.27 -8.89
N LEU A 59 -2.00 8.58 -10.08
CA LEU A 59 -1.92 7.69 -11.25
C LEU A 59 -0.48 7.26 -11.55
N ASN A 60 0.46 8.22 -11.59
CA ASN A 60 1.87 7.94 -11.83
C ASN A 60 2.48 7.00 -10.80
N ILE A 61 2.05 7.09 -9.54
CA ILE A 61 2.48 6.19 -8.48
C ILE A 61 1.88 4.80 -8.66
N LEU A 62 0.57 4.70 -8.93
CA LEU A 62 -0.13 3.43 -9.11
C LEU A 62 0.51 2.55 -10.19
N TYR A 63 0.94 3.15 -11.30
CA TYR A 63 1.69 2.43 -12.34
C TYR A 63 3.04 1.89 -11.85
N ARG A 64 3.77 2.62 -11.00
CA ARG A 64 5.10 2.21 -10.48
C ARG A 64 5.02 1.10 -9.44
N ILE A 65 3.90 1.00 -8.75
CA ILE A 65 3.66 -0.03 -7.73
C ILE A 65 2.98 -1.28 -8.29
N ASP A 66 2.84 -1.36 -9.61
CA ASP A 66 2.24 -2.49 -10.33
C ASP A 66 0.74 -2.69 -10.01
N LEU A 67 -0.03 -1.61 -9.80
CA LEU A 67 -1.49 -1.69 -9.73
C LEU A 67 -2.09 -1.58 -11.15
N PRO A 68 -2.80 -2.62 -11.64
CA PRO A 68 -3.35 -2.59 -13.01
C PRO A 68 -4.42 -1.51 -13.19
N GLU A 69 -4.36 -0.79 -14.31
CA GLU A 69 -5.34 0.24 -14.67
C GLU A 69 -6.80 -0.26 -14.67
N PRO A 70 -7.14 -1.46 -15.17
CA PRO A 70 -8.50 -1.98 -15.07
C PRO A 70 -9.00 -2.09 -13.62
N LYS A 71 -8.10 -2.43 -12.68
CA LYS A 71 -8.45 -2.51 -11.26
C LYS A 71 -8.67 -1.12 -10.66
N LEU A 72 -7.90 -0.12 -11.08
CA LEU A 72 -8.15 1.26 -10.67
C LEU A 72 -9.49 1.76 -11.18
N ILE A 73 -9.79 1.57 -12.48
CA ILE A 73 -11.04 2.00 -13.09
C ILE A 73 -12.23 1.37 -12.37
N SER A 74 -12.19 0.05 -12.14
CA SER A 74 -13.27 -0.64 -11.41
C SER A 74 -13.46 -0.06 -10.00
N LEU A 75 -12.37 0.28 -9.30
CA LEU A 75 -12.45 0.87 -7.97
C LEU A 75 -13.06 2.28 -7.98
N LEU A 76 -12.80 3.07 -9.01
CA LEU A 76 -13.37 4.41 -9.17
C LEU A 76 -14.86 4.36 -9.56
N GLU A 77 -15.26 3.39 -10.38
CA GLU A 77 -16.64 3.28 -10.89
C GLU A 77 -17.58 2.54 -9.94
N GLU A 78 -17.09 1.50 -9.25
CA GLU A 78 -17.93 0.59 -8.45
C GLU A 78 -17.99 0.96 -6.96
N SER A 79 -17.04 1.76 -6.47
CA SER A 79 -17.03 2.16 -5.05
C SER A 79 -17.99 3.32 -4.80
N ALA A 80 -18.67 3.30 -3.66
CA ALA A 80 -19.32 4.51 -3.15
C ALA A 80 -18.27 5.64 -2.98
N PRO A 81 -18.59 6.91 -3.26
CA PRO A 81 -17.63 8.02 -3.24
C PRO A 81 -16.82 8.10 -1.93
N GLU A 82 -17.46 7.87 -0.80
CA GLU A 82 -16.83 7.91 0.53
C GLU A 82 -15.86 6.74 0.77
N GLN A 83 -16.01 5.67 0.00
CA GLN A 83 -15.29 4.41 0.14
C GLN A 83 -14.16 4.25 -0.89
N VAL A 84 -14.14 5.04 -1.97
CA VAL A 84 -13.10 4.99 -3.03
C VAL A 84 -11.70 5.02 -2.45
N ALA A 85 -11.42 5.99 -1.56
CA ALA A 85 -10.09 6.15 -0.96
C ALA A 85 -9.66 4.91 -0.15
N ALA A 86 -10.56 4.36 0.67
CA ALA A 86 -10.27 3.19 1.49
C ALA A 86 -10.09 1.93 0.65
N ASN A 87 -10.92 1.72 -0.38
CA ASN A 87 -10.82 0.56 -1.27
C ASN A 87 -9.55 0.61 -2.12
N LEU A 88 -9.19 1.80 -2.63
CA LEU A 88 -7.94 1.99 -3.36
C LEU A 88 -6.73 1.77 -2.46
N THR A 89 -6.78 2.27 -1.22
CA THR A 89 -5.71 2.05 -0.23
C THR A 89 -5.53 0.56 0.05
N ALA A 90 -6.62 -0.18 0.25
CA ALA A 90 -6.56 -1.62 0.44
C ALA A 90 -5.86 -2.32 -0.73
N ALA A 91 -6.22 -1.98 -1.98
CA ALA A 91 -5.59 -2.56 -3.16
C ALA A 91 -4.09 -2.25 -3.26
N ILE A 92 -3.67 -1.03 -2.88
CA ILE A 92 -2.26 -0.61 -2.83
C ILE A 92 -1.49 -1.43 -1.79
N VAL A 93 -2.04 -1.55 -0.58
CA VAL A 93 -1.43 -2.28 0.52
C VAL A 93 -1.29 -3.76 0.18
N ASP A 94 -2.36 -4.38 -0.32
CA ASP A 94 -2.38 -5.80 -0.72
C ASP A 94 -1.27 -6.07 -1.75
N ARG A 95 -1.13 -5.17 -2.73
CA ARG A 95 -0.07 -5.29 -3.74
C ARG A 95 1.34 -5.23 -3.15
N GLN A 96 1.57 -4.39 -2.15
CA GLN A 96 2.89 -4.31 -1.50
C GLN A 96 3.18 -5.54 -0.64
N LEU A 97 2.19 -6.05 0.09
CA LEU A 97 2.34 -7.28 0.88
C LEU A 97 2.63 -8.49 -0.01
N GLU A 98 1.91 -8.63 -1.13
CA GLU A 98 2.19 -9.64 -2.15
C GLU A 98 3.64 -9.55 -2.68
N LYS A 99 4.09 -8.34 -3.01
CA LYS A 99 5.44 -8.10 -3.53
C LYS A 99 6.53 -8.50 -2.53
N ILE A 100 6.31 -8.27 -1.24
CA ILE A 100 7.20 -8.70 -0.16
C ILE A 100 7.25 -10.23 -0.10
N LYS A 101 6.09 -10.90 -0.04
CA LYS A 101 5.99 -12.37 0.01
C LYS A 101 6.64 -13.03 -1.20
N LEU A 102 6.42 -12.48 -2.39
CA LEU A 102 7.00 -13.00 -3.63
C LEU A 102 8.53 -12.95 -3.58
N ARG A 103 9.09 -11.82 -3.12
CA ARG A 103 10.55 -11.66 -2.95
C ARG A 103 11.13 -12.62 -1.93
N GLU A 104 10.40 -12.94 -0.86
CA GLU A 104 10.84 -13.94 0.12
C GLU A 104 10.87 -15.34 -0.47
N ARG A 105 9.80 -15.73 -1.16
CA ARG A 105 9.70 -17.05 -1.82
C ARG A 105 10.86 -17.26 -2.79
N TYR A 106 11.16 -16.28 -3.65
CA TYR A 106 12.29 -16.39 -4.59
C TYR A 106 13.67 -16.26 -3.93
N ARG A 107 13.79 -15.60 -2.76
CA ARG A 107 15.06 -15.56 -2.02
C ARG A 107 15.39 -16.92 -1.39
N GLN A 108 14.37 -17.71 -1.04
CA GLN A 108 14.53 -19.03 -0.43
C GLN A 108 14.65 -20.17 -1.46
N SER A 109 14.37 -19.90 -2.74
CA SER A 109 14.59 -20.83 -3.85
C SER A 109 15.64 -20.24 -4.79
N PRO A 110 16.95 -20.39 -4.48
CA PRO A 110 17.97 -20.17 -5.49
C PRO A 110 17.86 -21.29 -6.53
N ASP A 111 17.75 -20.92 -7.80
CA ASP A 111 18.10 -21.83 -8.91
C ASP A 111 19.58 -22.24 -8.81
#